data_AF-A0A016V3I5-F1
#
_entry.id   AF-A0A016V3I5-F1
#
_cell.length_a   1.000
_cell.length_b   1.000
_cell.length_c   1.000
_cell.angle_alpha   90.00
_cell.angle_beta   90.00
_cell.angle_gamma   90.00
#
_symmetry.space_group_name_H-M   'P 1'
#
loop_
_entity.id
_entity.type
_entity.pdbx_description
1 polymer ?
#
loop_
_entity_poly.entity_id
_entity_poly.type
_entity_poly.pdbx_seq_one_letter_code
_entity_poly.pdbx_strand_id
1 'polypeptide(L)'
;MGIAAKIHVDKIEERGGGTKRYYVTWKTIYYRHVYEPFLRWNLPYSYDFTNCPEIEAGKDYIVLMSFTELLRTSYTWYFGRY
;
A
#
# COMPACT_ATOMS: atom_id res chain seq x y z
N MET A 1 -1.15 14.95 5.48
CA MET A 1 -0.87 14.90 4.02
C MET A 1 -0.91 13.44 3.59
N GLY A 2 -1.54 13.12 2.46
CA GLY A 2 -1.62 11.75 1.93
C GLY A 2 -0.79 11.59 0.66
N ILE A 3 -0.36 10.35 0.39
CA ILE A 3 0.33 9.93 -0.83
C ILE A 3 -0.65 9.06 -1.61
N ALA A 4 -0.72 9.28 -2.93
CA ALA A 4 -1.38 8.35 -3.83
C ALA A 4 -0.31 7.53 -4.55
N ALA A 5 -0.53 6.23 -4.76
CA ALA A 5 0.40 5.41 -5.50
C ALA A 5 -0.32 4.37 -6.34
N LYS A 6 0.34 3.92 -7.40
CA LYS A 6 -0.01 2.72 -8.14
C LYS A 6 0.88 1.58 -7.64
N ILE A 7 0.25 0.51 -7.18
CA ILE A 7 0.92 -0.72 -6.75
C ILE A 7 0.41 -1.90 -7.57
N HIS A 8 1.22 -2.94 -7.68
CA HIS A 8 0.82 -4.27 -8.11
C HIS A 8 0.81 -5.19 -6.90
N VAL A 9 -0.23 -6.02 -6.75
CA VAL A 9 -0.30 -6.99 -5.64
C VAL A 9 0.24 -8.31 -6.15
N ASP A 10 1.45 -8.67 -5.74
CA ASP A 10 2.15 -9.86 -6.20
C ASP A 10 1.54 -11.14 -5.60
N LYS A 11 1.33 -11.13 -4.28
CA LYS A 11 0.77 -12.27 -3.53
C LYS A 11 0.08 -11.83 -2.26
N ILE A 12 -0.84 -12.66 -1.78
CA ILE A 12 -1.58 -12.46 -0.52
C ILE A 12 -1.42 -13.74 0.32
N GLU A 13 -0.98 -13.59 1.57
CA GLU A 13 -0.81 -14.69 2.52
C GLU A 13 -1.71 -14.49 3.75
N GLU A 14 -2.45 -15.52 4.16
CA GLU A 14 -3.23 -15.47 5.40
C GLU A 14 -2.34 -15.80 6.60
N ARG A 15 -2.31 -14.91 7.60
CA ARG A 15 -1.45 -15.06 8.80
C ARG A 15 -2.17 -15.60 10.03
N GLY A 16 -3.43 -16.03 9.89
CA GLY A 16 -4.29 -16.41 11.01
C GLY A 16 -4.94 -15.21 11.69
N GLY A 17 -6.01 -15.44 12.45
CA GLY A 17 -6.74 -14.37 13.16
C GLY A 17 -7.39 -13.32 12.25
N GLY A 18 -7.73 -13.67 11.01
CA GLY A 18 -8.34 -12.76 10.03
C GLY A 18 -7.39 -11.72 9.44
N THR A 19 -6.08 -11.82 9.70
CA THR A 19 -5.06 -10.92 9.13
C THR A 19 -4.51 -11.50 7.82
N LYS A 20 -4.39 -10.64 6.81
CA LYS A 20 -3.80 -10.96 5.51
C LYS A 20 -2.56 -10.10 5.27
N ARG A 21 -1.48 -10.72 4.80
CA ARG A 21 -0.25 -10.06 4.37
C ARG A 21 -0.25 -9.92 2.86
N TYR A 22 -0.07 -8.70 2.38
CA TYR A 22 -0.05 -8.34 0.97
C TYR A 22 1.37 -8.01 0.58
N TYR A 23 1.87 -8.65 -0.45
CA TYR A 23 3.16 -8.34 -1.03
C TYR A 23 2.91 -7.53 -2.29
N VAL A 24 3.61 -6.39 -2.39
CA VAL A 24 3.32 -5.38 -3.37
C VAL A 24 4.58 -4.85 -4.03
N THR A 25 4.45 -4.59 -5.33
CA THR A 25 5.44 -3.90 -6.13
C THR A 25 4.96 -2.48 -6.40
N TRP A 26 5.75 -1.51 -5.96
CA TRP A 26 5.49 -0.09 -6.19
C TRP A 26 5.78 0.27 -7.65
N LYS A 27 4.76 0.71 -8.40
CA LYS A 27 4.90 1.11 -9.81
C LYS A 27 5.10 2.60 -9.96
N THR A 28 4.25 3.39 -9.33
CA THR A 28 4.27 4.86 -9.46
C THR A 28 3.81 5.51 -8.18
N ILE A 29 4.45 6.58 -7.74
CA ILE A 29 4.03 7.34 -6.56
C ILE A 29 3.72 8.77 -7.01
N TYR A 30 2.53 9.24 -6.65
CA TYR A 30 2.03 10.57 -6.95
C TYR A 30 2.14 11.44 -5.69
N TYR A 31 2.87 12.55 -5.82
CA TYR A 31 3.05 13.52 -4.75
C TYR A 31 2.39 14.84 -5.14
N ARG A 32 1.63 15.43 -4.22
CA ARG A 32 1.18 16.82 -4.37
C ARG A 32 2.34 17.81 -4.20
N HIS A 33 3.31 17.46 -3.35
CA HIS A 33 4.54 18.19 -3.13
C HIS A 33 5.69 17.19 -3.07
N VAL A 34 6.67 17.35 -3.96
CA VAL A 34 7.89 16.52 -3.96
C VAL A 34 8.85 17.07 -2.91
N TYR A 35 9.07 16.31 -1.85
CA TYR A 35 10.11 16.60 -0.86
C TYR A 35 11.25 15.60 -1.11
N GLU A 36 12.46 16.08 -1.38
CA GLU A 36 13.62 15.25 -1.77
C GLU A 36 13.86 14.02 -0.87
N PRO A 37 13.72 14.10 0.47
CA PRO A 37 13.83 12.94 1.34
C PRO A 37 12.88 11.79 1.00
N PHE A 38 11.71 12.05 0.41
CA PHE A 38 10.74 11.01 0.04
C PHE A 38 11.16 10.23 -1.20
N LEU A 39 11.97 10.82 -2.09
CA LEU A 39 12.49 10.13 -3.27
C LEU A 39 13.55 9.08 -2.91
N ARG A 40 14.16 9.21 -1.73
CA ARG A 40 15.21 8.30 -1.23
C ARG A 40 14.67 7.23 -0.31
N TRP A 41 13.36 7.19 -0.08
CA TRP A 41 12.78 6.29 0.89
C TRP A 41 12.53 4.90 0.28
N ASN A 42 13.10 3.88 0.91
CA ASN A 42 12.76 2.50 0.60
C ASN A 42 11.40 2.15 1.21
N LEU A 43 10.40 1.99 0.37
CA LEU A 43 9.08 1.55 0.80
C LEU A 43 9.09 0.04 1.07
N PRO A 44 8.40 -0.42 2.13
CA PRO A 44 8.19 -1.85 2.36
C PRO A 44 7.55 -2.53 1.15
N TYR A 45 7.97 -3.77 0.90
CA TYR A 45 7.38 -4.61 -0.16
C TYR A 45 6.23 -5.49 0.37
N SER A 46 5.95 -5.45 1.68
CA SER A 46 4.90 -6.26 2.30
C SER A 46 4.18 -5.50 3.41
N TYR A 47 2.86 -5.67 3.49
CA TYR A 47 2.00 -4.99 4.44
C TYR A 47 0.98 -5.94 5.05
N ASP A 48 0.74 -5.82 6.36
CA ASP A 48 -0.29 -6.60 7.06
C ASP A 48 -1.56 -5.76 7.21
N PHE A 49 -2.70 -6.31 6.75
CA PHE A 49 -4.00 -5.67 6.91
C PHE A 49 -5.01 -6.61 7.57
N THR A 50 -5.85 -5.97 8.39
CA THR A 50 -7.04 -6.56 9.00
C THR A 50 -8.23 -5.79 8.44
N ASN A 51 -9.27 -6.49 7.98
CA ASN A 51 -10.47 -5.87 7.35
C ASN A 51 -10.19 -5.04 6.08
N CYS A 52 -9.26 -5.50 5.24
CA CYS A 52 -9.03 -4.90 3.92
C CYS A 52 -10.20 -5.25 2.96
N PRO A 53 -10.62 -4.35 2.05
CA PRO A 53 -11.55 -4.71 0.97
C PRO A 53 -10.97 -5.85 0.11
N GLU A 54 -11.83 -6.54 -0.66
CA GLU A 54 -11.42 -7.65 -1.52
C GLU A 54 -10.45 -7.19 -2.61
N ILE A 55 -9.16 -7.37 -2.33
CA ILE A 55 -8.05 -7.14 -3.24
C ILE A 55 -7.59 -8.50 -3.74
N GLU A 56 -7.28 -8.57 -5.03
CA GLU A 56 -6.86 -9.80 -5.69
C GLU A 56 -5.38 -9.74 -6.04
N ALA A 57 -4.69 -10.88 -5.89
CA ALA A 57 -3.32 -11.02 -6.38
C ALA A 57 -3.27 -10.95 -7.91
N GLY A 58 -2.16 -10.46 -8.45
CA GLY A 58 -1.94 -10.26 -9.88
C GLY A 58 -2.61 -9.01 -10.46
N LYS A 59 -3.20 -8.14 -9.62
CA LYS A 59 -3.87 -6.90 -10.08
C LYS A 59 -3.15 -5.63 -9.64
N ASP A 60 -3.35 -4.59 -10.44
CA ASP A 60 -2.88 -3.24 -10.15
C ASP A 60 -3.96 -2.45 -9.41
N TYR A 61 -3.54 -1.66 -8.42
CA TYR A 61 -4.43 -0.81 -7.64
C TYR A 61 -3.85 0.59 -7.47
N ILE A 62 -4.74 1.58 -7.42
CA ILE A 62 -4.41 2.91 -6.92
C ILE A 62 -4.80 2.98 -5.46
N VAL A 63 -3.86 3.46 -4.66
CA VAL A 63 -3.94 3.42 -3.21
C VAL A 63 -3.67 4.79 -2.65
N LEU A 64 -4.49 5.18 -1.68
CA LEU A 64 -4.36 6.41 -0.94
C LEU A 64 -3.92 6.07 0.48
N MET A 65 -2.80 6.63 0.90
CA MET A 65 -2.25 6.41 2.23
C MET A 65 -2.01 7.73 2.93
N SER A 66 -2.27 7.80 4.23
CA SER A 66 -1.79 8.94 5.02
C SER A 66 -0.30 8.80 5.32
N PHE A 67 0.40 9.93 5.44
CA PHE A 67 1.83 9.95 5.76
C PHE A 67 2.15 9.31 7.13
N THR A 68 1.24 9.45 8.09
CA THR A 68 1.30 8.81 9.41
C THR A 68 1.19 7.29 9.33
N GLU A 69 0.40 6.77 8.39
CA GLU A 69 0.29 5.34 8.16
C GLU A 69 1.52 4.82 7.41
N LEU A 70 2.10 5.55 6.46
CA LEU A 70 3.37 5.20 5.79
C LEU A 70 4.53 4.88 6.75
N LEU A 71 4.50 5.46 7.95
CA LEU A 71 5.48 5.26 9.02
C LEU A 71 5.13 4.12 9.99
N ARG A 72 3.89 3.65 10.03
CA ARG A 72 3.40 2.60 10.94
C ARG A 72 3.07 1.36 10.14
N THR A 73 3.53 0.19 10.57
CA THR A 73 3.36 -1.10 9.87
C THR A 73 1.92 -1.66 9.83
N SER A 74 0.90 -0.82 10.01
CA SER A 74 -0.54 -1.18 10.00
C SER A 74 -1.36 -0.03 9.41
N TYR A 75 -2.24 -0.31 8.45
CA TYR A 75 -2.85 0.74 7.62
C TYR A 75 -4.32 0.46 7.26
N THR A 76 -5.07 1.54 7.03
CA THR A 76 -6.40 1.53 6.39
C THR A 76 -6.25 2.03 4.95
N TRP A 77 -6.39 1.16 3.95
CA TRP A 77 -6.22 1.54 2.55
C TRP A 77 -7.58 1.76 1.89
N TYR A 78 -7.70 2.88 1.18
CA TYR A 78 -8.85 3.14 0.31
C TYR A 78 -8.49 2.71 -1.11
N PHE A 79 -9.11 1.63 -1.59
CA PHE A 79 -8.90 1.11 -2.94
C PHE A 79 -9.96 1.64 -3.87
N GLY A 80 -9.54 2.32 -4.93
CA GLY A 80 -10.38 2.61 -6.10
C GLY A 80 -10.08 1.60 -7.20
N ARG A 81 -11.11 0.96 -7.74
CA ARG A 81 -11.01 0.12 -8.94
C ARG A 81 -11.13 1.04 -10.16
N TYR A 82 -10.05 1.15 -10.93
CA TYR A 82 -9.99 1.91 -12.18
C TYR A 82 -9.61 0.97 -13.32
#